data_AF-A0A329SRW1-F1
#
_entry.id   AF-A0A329SRW1-F1
#
_cell.length_a   1.000
_cell.length_b   1.000
_cell.length_c   1.000
_cell.angle_alpha   90.00
_cell.angle_beta   90.00
_cell.angle_gamma   90.00
#
_symmetry.space_group_name_H-M   'P 1'
#
loop_
_entity.id
_entity.type
_entity.pdbx_description
1 polymer ?
#
loop_
_entity_poly.entity_id
_entity_poly.type
_entity_poly.pdbx_seq_one_letter_code
_entity_poly.pdbx_strand_id
1 'polypeptide(L)'
;MALRSSTEMFDEAQRIGQQLQIDFDRYDRRQEIFRKKFAAETRKQHQGICDGAVKNSAASASVAALFSQHDENAQDKESEYVKKTSSRRSSHDSISTGSARRQVATDKDKHPEVFRALSSFYNPPDAATDVVCELCFGFRSATMVQPLPTPWTEYCDETTRKHYFYDSSTRQVRWHPPPATDALSVLVFERTNSIYTVCHCIPSNERRRRLMQKFREHAMQMAREEVEKRDRHLRGAFISLAMSLVPFSGEPK
;
A
#
# COMPACT_ATOMS: atom_id res chain seq x y z
N MET A 1 7.85 30.62 31.89
CA MET A 1 8.08 29.72 30.74
C MET A 1 9.50 29.95 30.27
N ALA A 2 10.38 28.95 30.37
CA ALA A 2 11.78 29.10 29.97
C ALA A 2 11.88 29.06 28.43
N LEU A 3 12.39 30.12 27.82
CA LEU A 3 12.69 30.17 26.39
C LEU A 3 13.84 29.20 26.13
N ARG A 4 13.61 28.15 25.32
CA ARG A 4 14.68 27.28 24.84
C ARG A 4 15.72 28.12 24.11
N SER A 5 17.00 27.87 24.38
CA SER A 5 18.10 28.57 23.69
C SER A 5 18.02 28.28 22.19
N SER A 6 18.27 29.29 21.36
CA SER A 6 18.29 29.15 19.90
C SER A 6 19.26 28.07 19.43
N THR A 7 20.34 27.83 20.19
CA THR A 7 21.31 26.76 19.95
C THR A 7 20.70 25.36 20.07
N GLU A 8 19.87 25.13 21.10
CA GLU A 8 19.21 23.84 21.32
C GLU A 8 18.23 23.49 20.18
N MET A 9 17.55 24.51 19.64
CA MET A 9 16.65 24.31 18.49
C MET A 9 17.40 23.95 17.22
N PHE A 10 18.60 24.52 17.02
CA PHE A 10 19.43 24.21 15.87
C PHE A 10 19.97 22.78 15.93
N ASP A 11 20.45 22.36 17.10
CA ASP A 11 20.93 20.99 17.33
C ASP A 11 19.80 19.95 17.21
N GLU A 12 18.59 20.29 17.66
CA GLU A 12 17.40 19.45 17.46
C GLU A 12 17.02 19.32 15.99
N ALA A 13 17.03 20.42 15.22
CA ALA A 13 16.79 20.39 13.79
C ALA A 13 17.83 19.54 13.03
N GLN A 14 19.11 19.64 13.41
CA GLN A 14 20.18 18.85 12.79
C GLN A 14 20.01 17.35 13.08
N ARG A 15 19.61 16.97 14.30
CA ARG A 15 19.30 15.57 14.65
C ARG A 15 18.10 15.03 13.87
N ILE A 16 17.03 15.81 13.74
CA ILE A 16 15.86 15.42 12.93
C ILE A 16 16.26 15.22 11.47
N GLY A 17 17.08 16.12 10.91
CA GLY A 17 17.61 15.99 9.55
C GLY A 17 18.39 14.69 9.34
N GLN A 18 19.30 14.36 10.27
CA GLN A 18 20.06 13.10 10.22
C GLN A 18 19.15 11.87 10.32
N GLN A 19 18.15 11.90 11.21
CA GLN A 19 17.21 10.79 11.37
C GLN A 19 16.38 10.56 10.10
N LEU A 20 15.88 11.63 9.49
CA LEU A 20 15.14 11.55 8.23
C LEU A 20 16.01 10.99 7.10
N GLN A 21 17.28 11.39 7.03
CA GLN A 21 18.22 10.83 6.05
C GLN A 21 18.37 9.32 6.21
N ILE A 22 18.55 8.83 7.44
CA ILE A 22 18.64 7.39 7.74
C ILE A 22 17.36 6.67 7.32
N ASP A 23 16.19 7.27 7.58
CA ASP A 23 14.90 6.66 7.24
C ASP A 23 14.66 6.62 5.72
N PHE A 24 15.09 7.64 4.97
CA PHE A 24 15.08 7.62 3.51
C PHE A 24 16.01 6.53 2.96
N ASP A 25 17.25 6.43 3.45
CA ASP A 25 18.18 5.39 3.02
C ASP A 25 17.62 3.98 3.31
N ARG A 26 16.94 3.82 4.46
CA ARG A 26 16.31 2.55 4.86
C ARG A 26 15.08 2.24 3.99
N TYR A 27 14.36 3.26 3.52
CA TYR A 27 13.28 3.10 2.56
C TYR A 27 13.80 2.68 1.19
N ASP A 28 14.85 3.35 0.68
CA ASP A 28 15.44 3.06 -0.62
C ASP A 28 16.03 1.65 -0.67
N ARG A 29 16.68 1.19 0.40
CA ARG A 29 17.12 -0.23 0.52
C ARG A 29 15.96 -1.22 0.42
N ARG A 30 14.82 -0.93 1.06
CA ARG A 30 13.62 -1.81 0.97
C ARG A 30 13.04 -1.83 -0.44
N GLN A 31 12.99 -0.68 -1.11
CA GLN A 31 12.55 -0.57 -2.51
C GLN A 31 13.47 -1.36 -3.45
N GLU A 32 14.79 -1.28 -3.24
CA GLU A 32 15.76 -2.02 -4.05
C GLU A 32 15.63 -3.54 -3.85
N ILE A 33 15.44 -3.99 -2.60
CA ILE A 33 15.15 -5.41 -2.30
C ILE A 33 13.88 -5.86 -3.02
N PHE A 34 12.82 -5.04 -2.98
CA PHE A 34 11.58 -5.34 -3.67
C PHE A 34 11.76 -5.42 -5.19
N ARG A 35 12.43 -4.44 -5.83
CA ARG A 35 12.74 -4.47 -7.27
C ARG A 35 13.53 -5.70 -7.66
N LYS A 36 14.56 -6.08 -6.88
CA LYS A 36 15.36 -7.28 -7.14
C LYS A 36 14.53 -8.56 -7.04
N LYS A 37 13.69 -8.70 -6.01
CA LYS A 37 12.79 -9.85 -5.84
C LYS A 37 11.79 -9.94 -6.98
N PHE A 38 11.16 -8.81 -7.33
CA PHE A 38 10.21 -8.75 -8.44
C PHE A 38 10.86 -9.17 -9.76
N ALA A 39 12.02 -8.59 -10.11
CA ALA A 39 12.75 -8.96 -11.32
C ALA A 39 13.18 -10.43 -11.35
N ALA A 40 13.58 -11.00 -10.20
CA ALA A 40 13.91 -12.42 -10.09
C ALA A 40 12.68 -13.29 -10.32
N GLU A 41 11.52 -12.92 -9.79
CA GLU A 41 10.26 -13.65 -9.96
C GLU A 41 9.76 -13.58 -11.41
N THR A 42 9.83 -12.41 -12.04
CA THR A 42 9.50 -12.26 -13.47
C THR A 42 10.39 -13.13 -14.34
N ARG A 43 11.70 -13.22 -14.04
CA ARG A 43 12.61 -14.13 -14.77
C ARG A 43 12.22 -15.60 -14.61
N LYS A 44 11.82 -16.04 -13.41
CA LYS A 44 11.37 -17.42 -13.18
C LYS A 44 10.12 -17.75 -14.00
N GLN A 45 9.16 -16.84 -14.06
CA GLN A 45 7.95 -17.04 -14.87
C GLN A 45 8.27 -17.13 -16.37
N HIS A 46 9.13 -16.26 -16.90
CA HIS A 46 9.54 -16.34 -18.30
C HIS A 46 10.33 -17.60 -18.63
N GLN A 47 11.16 -18.11 -17.71
CA GLN A 47 11.91 -19.34 -17.91
C GLN A 47 10.98 -20.57 -17.92
N GLY A 48 9.98 -20.62 -17.04
CA GLY A 48 8.98 -21.70 -17.05
C GLY A 48 8.15 -21.78 -18.34
N ILE A 49 7.91 -20.65 -19.01
CA ILE A 49 7.19 -20.61 -20.30
C ILE A 49 8.07 -21.14 -21.45
N CYS A 50 9.39 -20.89 -21.42
CA CYS A 50 10.29 -21.36 -22.48
C CYS A 50 10.61 -22.86 -22.35
N ASP A 51 10.75 -23.39 -21.13
CA ASP A 51 11.02 -24.81 -20.91
C ASP A 51 9.79 -25.70 -21.21
N GLY A 52 8.59 -25.14 -21.19
CA GLY A 52 7.36 -25.82 -21.61
C GLY A 52 7.19 -25.99 -23.13
N ALA A 53 7.89 -25.18 -23.94
CA ALA A 53 7.77 -25.23 -25.40
C ALA A 53 8.65 -26.31 -26.06
N VAL A 54 9.69 -26.80 -25.38
CA VAL A 54 10.64 -27.77 -25.95
C VAL A 54 10.20 -29.22 -25.76
N LYS A 55 9.31 -29.53 -24.80
CA LYS A 55 8.85 -30.91 -24.56
C LYS A 55 7.63 -31.36 -25.38
N ASN A 56 6.95 -30.46 -26.10
CA ASN A 56 5.79 -30.82 -26.93
C ASN A 56 6.09 -30.89 -28.44
N SER A 57 7.34 -30.66 -28.88
CA SER A 57 7.70 -30.73 -30.31
C SER A 57 8.40 -32.03 -30.73
N ALA A 58 8.44 -33.05 -29.86
CA ALA A 58 9.08 -34.34 -30.14
C ALA A 58 8.13 -35.56 -30.06
N ALA A 59 6.81 -35.36 -30.10
CA ALA A 59 5.83 -36.44 -30.15
C ALA A 59 4.75 -36.17 -31.21
N SER A 60 5.16 -36.03 -32.46
CA SER A 60 4.30 -36.24 -33.64
C SER A 60 5.15 -36.81 -34.77
N ALA A 61 5.59 -38.05 -34.57
CA ALA A 61 6.00 -38.94 -35.65
C ALA A 61 6.07 -40.39 -35.13
N SER A 62 5.16 -41.23 -35.62
CA SER A 62 5.20 -42.71 -35.55
C SER A 62 4.88 -43.27 -34.15
N VAL A 63 4.10 -44.34 -33.95
CA VAL A 63 3.90 -45.56 -34.72
C VAL A 63 2.51 -46.12 -34.38
N ALA A 64 1.90 -46.77 -35.36
CA ALA A 64 0.76 -47.64 -35.21
C ALA A 64 1.06 -48.89 -34.34
N ALA A 65 -0.03 -49.47 -33.84
CA ALA A 65 -0.21 -50.90 -33.52
C ALA A 65 0.14 -51.44 -32.11
N LEU A 66 -0.86 -52.17 -31.59
CA LEU A 66 -0.80 -53.39 -30.76
C LEU A 66 -0.42 -53.27 -29.28
N PHE A 67 -1.38 -53.42 -28.35
CA PHE A 67 -1.85 -54.72 -27.82
C PHE A 67 -3.04 -54.54 -26.85
N SER A 68 -3.88 -55.59 -26.81
CA SER A 68 -5.13 -55.72 -26.05
C SER A 68 -4.96 -56.37 -24.66
N GLN A 69 -6.04 -56.26 -23.86
CA GLN A 69 -6.61 -57.21 -22.85
C GLN A 69 -6.35 -57.01 -21.32
N HIS A 70 -7.49 -56.81 -20.60
CA HIS A 70 -8.01 -57.47 -19.35
C HIS A 70 -7.13 -57.56 -18.07
N ASP A 71 -7.59 -57.61 -16.81
CA ASP A 71 -8.87 -57.45 -16.08
C ASP A 71 -8.56 -57.40 -14.55
N GLU A 72 -9.54 -57.03 -13.73
CA GLU A 72 -9.78 -57.29 -12.28
C GLU A 72 -8.72 -56.98 -11.17
N ASN A 73 -9.16 -56.24 -10.13
CA ASN A 73 -9.47 -56.74 -8.77
C ASN A 73 -9.16 -55.74 -7.62
N ALA A 74 -9.88 -55.92 -6.51
CA ALA A 74 -10.30 -54.95 -5.49
C ALA A 74 -9.43 -54.86 -4.21
N GLN A 75 -9.92 -53.99 -3.30
CA GLN A 75 -9.88 -53.99 -1.82
C GLN A 75 -9.04 -52.92 -1.07
N ASP A 76 -9.80 -52.08 -0.36
CA ASP A 76 -9.74 -51.75 1.07
C ASP A 76 -8.39 -51.59 1.78
N LYS A 77 -8.20 -50.43 2.43
CA LYS A 77 -8.08 -50.37 3.90
C LYS A 77 -8.07 -48.94 4.45
N GLU A 78 -8.99 -48.76 5.40
CA GLU A 78 -9.11 -47.73 6.42
C GLU A 78 -8.05 -47.92 7.53
N SER A 79 -7.51 -46.83 8.11
CA SER A 79 -7.15 -46.82 9.54
C SER A 79 -6.87 -45.40 10.08
N GLU A 80 -7.69 -45.07 11.06
CA GLU A 80 -7.65 -44.04 12.10
C GLU A 80 -6.40 -44.09 13.00
N TYR A 81 -5.85 -42.94 13.44
CA TYR A 81 -5.36 -42.79 14.83
C TYR A 81 -5.16 -41.32 15.27
N VAL A 82 -5.76 -41.02 16.42
CA VAL A 82 -5.71 -39.77 17.19
C VAL A 82 -4.42 -39.71 18.03
N LYS A 83 -3.77 -38.54 18.14
CA LYS A 83 -3.20 -38.09 19.44
C LYS A 83 -2.88 -36.60 19.51
N LYS A 84 -3.51 -35.97 20.50
CA LYS A 84 -3.20 -34.66 21.08
C LYS A 84 -1.79 -34.66 21.68
N THR A 85 -1.06 -33.56 21.53
CA THR A 85 -0.05 -33.13 22.50
C THR A 85 -0.19 -31.65 22.79
N SER A 86 -0.08 -31.37 24.09
CA SER A 86 -0.29 -30.12 24.78
C SER A 86 1.00 -29.33 24.98
N SER A 87 0.81 -28.05 25.34
CA SER A 87 1.70 -27.19 26.13
C SER A 87 2.96 -26.63 25.46
N ARG A 88 3.02 -25.30 25.42
CA ARG A 88 3.95 -24.53 26.27
C ARG A 88 3.50 -23.08 26.42
N ARG A 89 3.27 -22.71 27.68
CA ARG A 89 3.18 -21.33 28.19
C ARG A 89 4.54 -20.65 28.04
N SER A 90 4.56 -19.37 27.69
CA SER A 90 5.69 -18.48 27.94
C SER A 90 5.18 -17.22 28.59
N SER A 91 5.24 -17.20 29.92
CA SER A 91 5.06 -16.01 30.75
C SER A 91 6.33 -15.17 30.68
N HIS A 92 6.22 -13.90 30.32
CA HIS A 92 7.25 -12.90 30.56
C HIS A 92 6.65 -11.79 31.42
N ASP A 93 6.95 -11.85 32.72
CA ASP A 93 6.91 -10.72 33.63
C ASP A 93 8.02 -9.72 33.26
N SER A 94 7.68 -8.43 33.23
CA SER A 94 8.68 -7.36 33.39
C SER A 94 8.06 -6.11 34.00
N ILE A 95 8.23 -6.04 35.32
CA ILE A 95 8.80 -4.91 36.08
C ILE A 95 8.34 -3.52 35.65
N SER A 96 7.36 -3.01 36.40
CA SER A 96 7.01 -1.60 36.50
C SER A 96 8.12 -0.84 37.24
N THR A 97 8.78 0.09 36.54
CA THR A 97 9.58 1.15 37.16
C THR A 97 8.92 2.49 36.83
N GLY A 98 8.42 3.13 37.89
CA GLY A 98 7.82 4.46 37.82
C GLY A 98 8.85 5.49 37.40
N SER A 99 8.65 6.06 36.21
CA SER A 99 9.23 7.34 35.81
C SER A 99 8.10 8.23 35.34
N ALA A 100 7.81 9.28 36.11
CA ALA A 100 6.91 10.36 35.76
C ALA A 100 7.48 11.12 34.54
N ARG A 101 7.21 10.60 33.34
CA ARG A 101 7.39 11.34 32.08
C ARG A 101 6.29 12.39 31.99
N ARG A 102 6.66 13.68 31.96
CA ARG A 102 5.82 14.73 31.39
C ARG A 102 5.45 14.28 29.97
N GLN A 103 4.19 13.92 29.77
CA GLN A 103 3.64 13.68 28.44
C GLN A 103 3.64 15.02 27.69
N VAL A 104 4.66 15.22 26.86
CA VAL A 104 4.60 16.24 25.82
C VAL A 104 3.54 15.73 24.84
N ALA A 105 2.37 16.36 24.86
CA ALA A 105 1.31 16.11 23.88
C ALA A 105 1.95 16.21 22.50
N THR A 106 2.04 15.09 21.81
CA THR A 106 2.63 15.06 20.47
C THR A 106 1.67 15.80 19.54
N ASP A 107 2.16 16.45 18.48
CA ASP A 107 1.27 17.18 17.55
C ASP A 107 0.14 16.32 16.95
N LYS A 108 0.26 14.98 17.05
CA LYS A 108 -0.83 14.02 16.76
C LYS A 108 -2.12 14.31 17.55
N ASP A 109 -1.99 14.76 18.80
CA ASP A 109 -3.14 14.99 19.69
C ASP A 109 -3.88 16.29 19.36
N LYS A 110 -3.21 17.24 18.68
CA LYS A 110 -3.81 18.53 18.32
C LYS A 110 -4.68 18.46 17.07
N HIS A 111 -4.36 17.55 16.14
CA HIS A 111 -5.08 17.41 14.87
C HIS A 111 -5.36 15.94 14.53
N PRO A 112 -6.22 15.26 15.31
CA PRO A 112 -6.56 13.85 15.08
C PRO A 112 -7.19 13.63 13.71
N GLU A 113 -7.97 14.59 13.20
CA GLU A 113 -8.62 14.51 11.89
C GLU A 113 -7.61 14.53 10.73
N VAL A 114 -6.56 15.35 10.83
CA VAL A 114 -5.50 15.40 9.81
C VAL A 114 -4.70 14.11 9.83
N PHE A 115 -4.38 13.59 11.01
CA PHE A 115 -3.66 12.33 11.14
C PHE A 115 -4.48 11.12 10.67
N ARG A 116 -5.79 11.12 10.90
CA ARG A 116 -6.72 10.10 10.39
C ARG A 116 -6.89 10.18 8.88
N ALA A 117 -6.95 11.37 8.30
CA ALA A 117 -6.95 11.54 6.84
C ALA A 117 -5.63 11.06 6.22
N LEU A 118 -4.50 11.38 6.87
CA LEU A 118 -3.16 11.00 6.41
C LEU A 118 -2.78 9.55 6.72
N SER A 119 -3.40 8.88 7.70
CA SER A 119 -3.04 7.48 8.05
C SER A 119 -3.29 6.52 6.88
N SER A 120 -4.34 6.78 6.09
CA SER A 120 -4.60 6.09 4.82
C SER A 120 -3.46 6.24 3.79
N PHE A 121 -2.56 7.21 3.97
CA PHE A 121 -1.34 7.42 3.18
C PHE A 121 -0.11 6.68 3.65
N TYR A 122 -0.02 6.35 4.93
CA TYR A 122 1.21 5.81 5.51
C TYR A 122 1.10 4.40 6.08
N ASN A 123 -0.11 3.87 6.27
CA ASN A 123 -0.26 2.47 6.65
C ASN A 123 0.09 1.58 5.45
N PRO A 124 1.12 0.71 5.57
CA PRO A 124 1.36 -0.29 4.55
C PRO A 124 0.11 -1.17 4.47
N PRO A 125 -0.45 -1.36 3.28
CA PRO A 125 -1.66 -2.13 3.14
C PRO A 125 -1.41 -3.56 3.63
N ASP A 126 -2.30 -4.02 4.51
CA ASP A 126 -2.41 -5.45 4.81
C ASP A 126 -2.94 -6.15 3.55
N ALA A 127 -2.59 -7.42 3.32
CA ALA A 127 -2.82 -8.11 2.05
C ALA A 127 -4.29 -8.11 1.60
N ALA A 128 -5.24 -8.14 2.55
CA ALA A 128 -6.68 -8.03 2.26
C ALA A 128 -7.11 -6.59 1.90
N THR A 129 -6.52 -5.60 2.56
CA THR A 129 -6.79 -4.17 2.31
C THR A 129 -6.20 -3.69 0.99
N ASP A 130 -5.31 -4.45 0.37
CA ASP A 130 -4.77 -4.18 -0.96
C ASP A 130 -5.76 -4.45 -2.09
N VAL A 131 -6.72 -5.35 -1.87
CA VAL A 131 -7.68 -5.76 -2.90
C VAL A 131 -8.96 -4.94 -2.85
N VAL A 132 -9.50 -4.73 -1.64
CA VAL A 132 -10.79 -4.04 -1.43
C VAL A 132 -10.59 -2.76 -0.61
N CYS A 133 -11.35 -1.72 -0.93
CA CYS A 133 -11.33 -0.45 -0.19
C CYS A 133 -12.16 -0.55 1.09
N GLU A 134 -11.59 -0.17 2.23
CA GLU A 134 -12.30 -0.20 3.52
C GLU A 134 -13.44 0.83 3.63
N LEU A 135 -13.41 1.87 2.79
CA LEU A 135 -14.40 2.96 2.85
C LEU A 135 -15.65 2.66 2.03
N CYS A 136 -15.49 2.24 0.77
CA CYS A 136 -16.61 1.96 -0.13
C CYS A 136 -16.79 0.47 -0.43
N PHE A 137 -15.91 -0.41 0.05
CA PHE A 137 -15.93 -1.84 -0.22
C PHE A 137 -15.81 -2.22 -1.70
N GLY A 138 -15.45 -1.28 -2.59
CA GLY A 138 -15.15 -1.58 -3.98
C GLY A 138 -13.73 -2.11 -4.19
N PHE A 139 -13.51 -2.83 -5.29
CA PHE A 139 -12.19 -3.30 -5.71
C PHE A 139 -11.26 -2.13 -5.99
N ARG A 140 -10.02 -2.17 -5.51
CA ARG A 140 -9.06 -1.07 -5.70
C ARG A 140 -8.53 -0.92 -7.12
N SER A 141 -8.69 -1.96 -7.94
CA SER A 141 -8.34 -1.97 -9.35
C SER A 141 -9.32 -2.85 -10.11
N ALA A 142 -9.67 -2.46 -11.34
CA ALA A 142 -10.47 -3.30 -12.24
C ALA A 142 -9.79 -4.65 -12.54
N THR A 143 -8.46 -4.71 -12.50
CA THR A 143 -7.69 -5.95 -12.74
C THR A 143 -7.83 -6.98 -11.61
N MET A 144 -8.30 -6.56 -10.43
CA MET A 144 -8.52 -7.47 -9.30
C MET A 144 -9.89 -8.17 -9.38
N VAL A 145 -10.78 -7.66 -10.22
CA VAL A 145 -12.13 -8.19 -10.35
C VAL A 145 -12.09 -9.51 -11.11
N GLN A 146 -12.58 -10.57 -10.48
CA GLN A 146 -12.70 -11.87 -11.13
C GLN A 146 -13.98 -11.93 -11.96
N PRO A 147 -13.93 -12.52 -13.18
CA PRO A 147 -15.14 -12.70 -13.97
C PRO A 147 -16.09 -13.69 -13.28
N LEU A 148 -17.39 -13.56 -13.56
CA LEU A 148 -18.39 -14.52 -13.11
C LEU A 148 -18.11 -15.91 -13.71
N PRO A 149 -18.49 -16.99 -13.01
CA PRO A 149 -18.46 -18.31 -13.59
C PRO A 149 -19.37 -18.32 -14.84
N THR A 150 -18.83 -18.78 -15.97
CA THR A 150 -19.63 -19.01 -17.17
C THR A 150 -20.72 -20.04 -16.83
N PRO A 151 -22.00 -19.82 -17.20
CA PRO A 151 -22.52 -18.89 -18.22
C PRO A 151 -23.22 -17.64 -17.67
N TRP A 152 -22.89 -17.23 -16.45
CA TRP A 152 -23.57 -16.13 -15.76
C TRP A 152 -23.09 -14.75 -16.22
N THR A 153 -24.00 -13.78 -16.25
CA THR A 153 -23.71 -12.37 -16.54
C THR A 153 -24.49 -11.49 -15.59
N GLU A 154 -23.86 -10.43 -15.08
CA GLU A 154 -24.52 -9.42 -14.23
C GLU A 154 -25.20 -8.35 -15.09
N TYR A 155 -26.42 -7.99 -14.71
CA TYR A 155 -27.18 -6.89 -15.28
C TYR A 155 -27.68 -5.97 -14.18
N CYS A 156 -27.93 -4.70 -14.50
CA CYS A 156 -28.54 -3.73 -13.60
C CYS A 156 -29.98 -3.48 -14.06
N ASP A 157 -30.95 -3.66 -13.16
CA ASP A 157 -32.34 -3.27 -13.43
C ASP A 157 -32.47 -1.74 -13.31
N GLU A 158 -32.89 -1.08 -14.40
CA GLU A 158 -33.03 0.37 -14.45
C GLU A 158 -34.07 0.92 -13.47
N THR A 159 -35.09 0.13 -13.16
CA THR A 159 -36.21 0.57 -12.31
C THR A 159 -35.83 0.52 -10.82
N THR A 160 -35.25 -0.59 -10.38
CA THR A 160 -34.88 -0.79 -8.97
C THR A 160 -33.45 -0.36 -8.65
N ARG A 161 -32.61 -0.14 -9.67
CA ARG A 161 -31.14 0.04 -9.56
C ARG A 161 -30.46 -1.13 -8.83
N LYS A 162 -31.09 -2.30 -8.80
CA LYS A 162 -30.52 -3.52 -8.24
C LYS A 162 -29.89 -4.36 -9.32
N HIS A 163 -28.79 -5.03 -8.98
CA HIS A 163 -28.15 -5.94 -9.90
C HIS A 163 -28.74 -7.34 -9.76
N TYR A 164 -28.84 -8.02 -10.89
CA TYR A 164 -29.27 -9.41 -10.97
C TYR A 164 -28.33 -10.18 -11.89
N PHE A 165 -28.30 -11.48 -11.72
CA PHE A 165 -27.45 -12.41 -12.45
C PHE A 165 -28.32 -13.27 -13.35
N TYR A 166 -27.94 -13.34 -14.62
CA TYR A 166 -28.65 -14.10 -15.63
C TYR A 166 -27.78 -15.23 -16.16
N ASP A 167 -28.32 -16.43 -16.15
CA ASP A 167 -27.72 -17.61 -16.77
C ASP A 167 -28.22 -17.71 -18.22
N SER A 168 -27.31 -17.50 -19.16
CA SER A 168 -27.63 -17.55 -20.60
C SER A 168 -27.99 -18.95 -21.11
N SER A 169 -27.53 -20.01 -20.44
CA SER A 169 -27.77 -21.39 -20.83
C SER A 169 -29.13 -21.90 -20.35
N THR A 170 -29.50 -21.64 -19.10
CA THR A 170 -30.74 -22.12 -18.48
C THR A 170 -31.87 -21.10 -18.51
N ARG A 171 -31.57 -19.86 -18.94
CA ARG A 171 -32.50 -18.71 -18.92
C ARG A 171 -32.98 -18.35 -17.52
N GLN A 172 -32.25 -18.74 -16.47
CA GLN A 172 -32.59 -18.42 -15.08
C GLN A 172 -32.07 -17.03 -14.67
N VAL A 173 -32.83 -16.37 -13.80
CA VAL A 173 -32.47 -15.09 -13.18
C VAL A 173 -32.31 -15.30 -11.68
N ARG A 174 -31.26 -14.70 -11.08
CA ARG A 174 -31.01 -14.70 -9.64
C ARG A 174 -30.67 -13.31 -9.16
N TRP A 175 -31.11 -12.98 -7.95
CA TRP A 175 -30.78 -11.70 -7.28
C TRP A 175 -29.54 -11.77 -6.40
N HIS A 176 -28.95 -12.96 -6.26
CA HIS A 176 -27.73 -13.20 -5.49
C HIS A 176 -26.67 -13.81 -6.41
N PRO A 177 -25.36 -13.60 -6.15
CA PRO A 177 -24.29 -14.15 -6.96
C PRO A 177 -24.41 -15.68 -7.07
N PRO A 178 -24.11 -16.27 -8.24
CA PRO A 178 -24.20 -17.71 -8.44
C PRO A 178 -23.20 -18.48 -7.57
N PRO A 179 -23.49 -19.76 -7.27
CA PRO A 179 -22.54 -20.63 -6.58
C PRO A 179 -21.27 -20.77 -7.44
N ALA A 180 -20.09 -20.77 -6.81
CA ALA A 180 -18.76 -20.64 -7.44
C ALA A 180 -18.32 -19.22 -7.83
N THR A 181 -19.07 -18.18 -7.46
CA THR A 181 -18.52 -16.81 -7.47
C THR A 181 -17.41 -16.68 -6.42
N ASP A 182 -16.34 -15.97 -6.76
CA ASP A 182 -15.23 -15.70 -5.85
C ASP A 182 -15.70 -15.01 -4.55
N ALA A 183 -15.13 -15.41 -3.42
CA ALA A 183 -15.56 -14.97 -2.10
C ALA A 183 -15.39 -13.45 -1.91
N LEU A 184 -14.34 -12.84 -2.48
CA LEU A 184 -14.17 -11.39 -2.40
C LEU A 184 -15.25 -10.68 -3.22
N SER A 185 -15.58 -11.20 -4.41
CA SER A 185 -16.64 -10.66 -5.24
C SER A 185 -18.00 -10.70 -4.54
N VAL A 186 -18.31 -11.78 -3.81
CA VAL A 186 -19.52 -11.87 -2.97
C VAL A 186 -19.53 -10.81 -1.86
N LEU A 187 -18.41 -10.62 -1.15
CA LEU A 187 -18.30 -9.57 -0.13
C LEU A 187 -18.50 -8.16 -0.69
N VAL A 188 -17.96 -7.88 -1.88
CA VAL A 188 -18.16 -6.60 -2.58
C VAL A 188 -19.64 -6.42 -2.96
N PHE A 189 -20.30 -7.47 -3.44
CA PHE A 189 -21.73 -7.43 -3.78
C PHE A 189 -22.62 -7.13 -2.57
N GLU A 190 -22.38 -7.76 -1.42
CA GLU A 190 -23.18 -7.53 -0.21
C GLU A 190 -23.17 -6.06 0.24
N ARG A 191 -22.10 -5.32 -0.05
CA ARG A 191 -21.94 -3.91 0.34
C ARG A 191 -22.29 -2.92 -0.76
N THR A 192 -22.01 -3.26 -2.02
CA THR A 192 -22.12 -2.32 -3.15
C THR A 192 -23.24 -2.68 -4.13
N ASN A 193 -23.88 -3.83 -3.94
CA ASN A 193 -24.92 -4.38 -4.80
C ASN A 193 -24.48 -4.71 -6.23
N SER A 194 -23.17 -4.80 -6.50
CA SER A 194 -22.58 -5.26 -7.76
C SER A 194 -21.26 -5.98 -7.46
N ILE A 195 -20.93 -7.04 -8.20
CA ILE A 195 -19.62 -7.70 -8.04
C ILE A 195 -18.51 -7.00 -8.83
N TYR A 196 -18.86 -6.04 -9.70
CA TYR A 196 -17.90 -5.32 -10.55
C TYR A 196 -17.55 -3.92 -10.03
N THR A 197 -18.02 -3.55 -8.82
CA THR A 197 -17.78 -2.21 -8.27
C THR A 197 -16.29 -1.96 -8.03
N VAL A 198 -15.75 -0.98 -8.76
CA VAL A 198 -14.39 -0.46 -8.53
C VAL A 198 -14.45 0.74 -7.59
N CYS A 199 -13.52 0.79 -6.63
CA CYS A 199 -13.37 1.87 -5.68
C CYS A 199 -13.00 3.18 -6.38
N HIS A 200 -13.70 4.25 -6.02
CA HIS A 200 -13.40 5.62 -6.44
C HIS A 200 -12.90 6.50 -5.28
N CYS A 201 -12.86 5.97 -4.05
CA CYS A 201 -12.50 6.73 -2.84
C CYS A 201 -11.01 7.07 -2.77
N ILE A 202 -10.14 6.25 -3.35
CA ILE A 202 -8.70 6.43 -3.25
C ILE A 202 -8.20 6.95 -4.59
N PRO A 203 -7.55 8.14 -4.64
CA PRO A 203 -6.90 8.57 -5.86
C PRO A 203 -5.93 7.47 -6.28
N SER A 204 -5.98 7.06 -7.56
CA SER A 204 -5.14 6.00 -8.09
C SER A 204 -3.69 6.13 -7.58
N ASN A 205 -2.98 5.02 -7.38
CA ASN A 205 -1.61 5.06 -6.84
C ASN A 205 -0.74 6.07 -7.62
N GLU A 206 -0.91 6.12 -8.94
CA GLU A 206 -0.32 7.12 -9.84
C GLU A 206 -0.72 8.56 -9.49
N ARG A 207 -2.01 8.85 -9.30
CA ARG A 207 -2.49 10.17 -8.85
C ARG A 207 -1.93 10.54 -7.48
N ARG A 208 -1.88 9.60 -6.53
CA ARG A 208 -1.23 9.80 -5.22
C ARG A 208 0.24 10.15 -5.37
N ARG A 209 1.01 9.42 -6.20
CA ARG A 209 2.44 9.72 -6.44
C ARG A 209 2.62 11.12 -6.99
N ARG A 210 1.84 11.51 -8.00
CA ARG A 210 1.86 12.86 -8.57
C ARG A 210 1.50 13.93 -7.53
N LEU A 211 0.52 13.66 -6.68
CA LEU A 211 0.14 14.56 -5.60
C LEU A 211 1.28 14.74 -4.60
N MET A 212 1.92 13.63 -4.18
CA MET A 212 3.05 13.66 -3.26
C MET A 212 4.28 14.33 -3.86
N GLN A 213 4.52 14.13 -5.16
CA GLN A 213 5.55 14.84 -5.89
C GLN A 213 5.30 16.36 -5.89
N LYS A 214 4.07 16.79 -6.21
CA LYS A 214 3.70 18.21 -6.15
C LYS A 214 3.83 18.80 -4.74
N PHE A 215 3.44 18.06 -3.71
CA PHE A 215 3.65 18.49 -2.32
C PHE A 215 5.13 18.64 -1.99
N ARG A 216 5.97 17.72 -2.45
CA ARG A 216 7.44 17.79 -2.27
C ARG A 216 8.01 19.00 -2.99
N GLU A 217 7.61 19.26 -4.23
CA GLU A 217 8.03 20.42 -5.02
C GLU A 217 7.63 21.73 -4.34
N HIS A 218 6.38 21.83 -3.87
CA HIS A 218 5.88 22.99 -3.15
C HIS A 218 6.62 23.22 -1.83
N ALA A 219 6.89 22.17 -1.05
CA ALA A 219 7.67 22.27 0.18
C ALA A 219 9.10 22.76 -0.09
N MET A 220 9.74 22.26 -1.15
CA MET A 220 11.06 22.71 -1.60
C MET A 220 11.05 24.18 -2.03
N GLN A 221 9.99 24.62 -2.72
CA GLN A 221 9.82 26.01 -3.12
C GLN A 221 9.68 26.93 -1.91
N MET A 222 8.79 26.61 -0.96
CA MET A 222 8.65 27.41 0.26
C MET A 222 9.95 27.48 1.06
N ALA A 223 10.71 26.38 1.14
CA ALA A 223 12.01 26.38 1.80
C ALA A 223 13.00 27.34 1.13
N ARG A 224 13.02 27.40 -0.21
CA ARG A 224 13.86 28.36 -0.97
C ARG A 224 13.44 29.80 -0.71
N GLU A 225 12.15 30.09 -0.77
CA GLU A 225 11.60 31.42 -0.52
C GLU A 225 11.93 31.91 0.91
N GLU A 226 11.87 31.01 1.89
CA GLU A 226 12.21 31.33 3.28
C GLU A 226 13.71 31.61 3.46
N VAL A 227 14.58 30.85 2.79
CA VAL A 227 16.02 31.11 2.76
C VAL A 227 16.31 32.47 2.10
N GLU A 228 15.64 32.79 0.99
CA GLU A 228 15.81 34.06 0.30
C GLU A 228 15.35 35.25 1.15
N LYS A 229 14.21 35.14 1.84
CA LYS A 229 13.74 36.16 2.80
C LYS A 229 14.77 36.40 3.91
N ARG A 230 15.34 35.33 4.46
CA ARG A 230 16.39 35.42 5.48
C ARG A 230 17.65 36.11 4.94
N ASP A 231 18.08 35.77 3.74
CA ASP A 231 19.24 36.42 3.10
C ASP A 231 19.00 37.92 2.89
N ARG A 232 17.84 38.31 2.36
CA ARG A 232 17.47 39.73 2.22
C ARG A 232 17.47 40.46 3.57
N HIS A 233 16.95 39.83 4.61
CA HIS A 233 16.92 40.41 5.95
C HIS A 233 18.34 40.62 6.51
N LEU A 234 19.23 39.62 6.38
CA LEU A 234 20.61 39.71 6.82
C LEU A 234 21.40 40.78 6.05
N ARG A 235 21.21 40.85 4.72
CA ARG A 235 21.82 41.92 3.90
C ARG A 235 21.35 43.30 4.33
N GLY A 236 20.06 43.48 4.58
CA GLY A 236 19.50 44.74 5.08
C GLY A 236 20.10 45.14 6.43
N ALA A 237 20.19 44.19 7.37
CA ALA A 237 20.82 44.41 8.67
C ALA A 237 22.30 44.78 8.55
N PHE A 238 23.06 44.09 7.68
CA PHE A 238 24.47 44.37 7.45
C PHE A 238 24.69 45.76 6.85
N ILE A 239 23.89 46.17 5.86
CA ILE A 239 23.95 47.51 5.26
C ILE A 239 23.62 48.58 6.32
N SER A 240 22.59 48.36 7.14
CA SER A 240 22.22 49.29 8.22
C SER A 240 23.36 49.46 9.23
N LEU A 241 24.03 48.37 9.61
CA LEU A 241 25.20 48.42 10.49
C LEU A 241 26.38 49.15 9.84
N ALA A 242 26.69 48.84 8.58
CA ALA A 242 27.76 49.52 7.85
C ALA A 242 27.53 51.03 7.77
N MET A 243 26.30 51.48 7.48
CA MET A 243 25.95 52.91 7.44
C MET A 243 26.05 53.59 8.81
N SER A 244 25.79 52.87 9.91
CA SER A 244 25.97 53.41 11.26
C SER A 244 27.44 53.59 11.67
N LEU A 245 28.36 52.85 11.03
CA LEU A 245 29.80 52.89 11.32
C LEU A 245 30.56 53.90 10.46
N VAL A 246 29.98 54.45 9.39
CA VAL A 246 30.63 55.51 8.61
C VAL A 246 30.54 56.81 9.43
N PRO A 247 31.65 57.32 9.99
CA PRO A 247 31.62 58.56 10.74
C PRO A 247 31.22 59.68 9.80
N PHE A 248 30.22 60.47 10.19
CA PHE A 248 29.83 61.68 9.48
C PHE A 248 31.01 62.66 9.54
N SER A 249 31.85 62.65 8.52
CA SER A 249 32.84 63.69 8.27
C SER A 249 32.12 64.95 7.78
N GLY A 250 31.32 65.56 8.66
CA GLY A 250 30.87 66.92 8.46
C GLY A 250 32.05 67.83 8.75
N GLU A 251 32.73 68.29 7.70
CA GLU A 251 33.61 69.45 7.83
C GLU A 251 32.76 70.66 8.27
N PRO A 252 33.05 71.30 9.42
CA PRO A 252 32.50 72.60 9.72
C PRO A 252 33.18 73.64 8.82
N LYS A 253 32.37 74.36 8.03
CA LYS A 253 32.77 75.61 7.34
C LYS A 253 32.45 76.82 8.20
#